data_AF-A0A5C8U9H4-F1
#
_entry.id   AF-A0A5C8U9H4-F1
#
_cell.length_a   1.000
_cell.length_b   1.000
_cell.length_c   1.000
_cell.angle_alpha   90.00
_cell.angle_beta   90.00
_cell.angle_gamma   90.00
#
_symmetry.space_group_name_H-M   'P 1'
#
loop_
_entity.id
_entity.type
_entity.pdbx_description
1 polymer ?
#
loop_
_entity_poly.entity_id
_entity_poly.type
_entity_poly.pdbx_seq_one_letter_code
_entity_poly.pdbx_strand_id
1 'polypeptide(L)' 'MAAAHTHADTDPALEQEIADLWADGFDSIDITVALAMGGEILSEAGVCRVLARQREERCAAARSSSATVEASDAPGA' A
#
# COMPACT_ATOMS: atom_id res chain seq x y z
N MET A 1 20.40 -20.81 13.42
CA MET A 1 20.14 -20.32 12.05
C MET A 1 18.75 -19.70 12.08
N ALA A 2 18.66 -18.37 12.13
CA ALA A 2 17.38 -17.68 12.20
C ALA A 2 16.71 -17.78 10.82
N ALA A 3 15.57 -18.45 10.74
CA ALA A 3 14.72 -18.38 9.56
C ALA A 3 14.17 -16.96 9.51
N ALA A 4 14.77 -16.11 8.68
CA ALA A 4 14.08 -14.93 8.19
C ALA A 4 12.82 -15.47 7.51
N HIS A 5 11.68 -15.36 8.18
CA HIS A 5 10.40 -15.56 7.55
C HIS A 5 10.26 -14.39 6.58
N THR A 6 10.82 -14.57 5.38
CA THR A 6 10.61 -13.73 4.22
C THR A 6 9.10 -13.51 4.16
N HIS A 7 8.68 -12.28 4.43
CA HIS A 7 7.32 -11.83 4.17
C HIS A 7 6.98 -12.32 2.78
N ALA A 8 6.14 -13.35 2.70
CA ALA A 8 5.76 -13.92 1.43
C ALA A 8 5.16 -12.76 0.62
N ASP A 9 5.90 -12.34 -0.40
CA ASP A 9 5.49 -11.49 -1.50
C ASP A 9 4.04 -11.85 -1.83
N THR A 10 3.11 -10.99 -1.44
CA THR A 10 1.80 -10.99 -2.09
C THR A 10 2.09 -10.68 -3.55
N ASP A 11 1.50 -11.42 -4.48
CA ASP A 11 1.72 -11.21 -5.90
C ASP A 11 1.55 -9.71 -6.24
N PRO A 12 2.52 -9.07 -6.92
CA PRO A 12 2.43 -7.65 -7.24
C PRO A 12 1.19 -7.31 -8.09
N ALA A 13 0.67 -8.25 -8.88
CA ALA A 13 -0.59 -8.08 -9.61
C ALA A 13 -1.79 -8.04 -8.64
N LEU A 14 -1.78 -8.90 -7.61
CA LEU A 14 -2.81 -8.94 -6.58
C LEU A 14 -2.78 -7.68 -5.71
N GLU A 15 -1.60 -7.18 -5.37
CA GLU A 15 -1.45 -5.92 -4.64
C GLU A 15 -1.97 -4.71 -5.44
N GLN A 16 -1.76 -4.72 -6.77
CA GLN A 16 -2.30 -3.70 -7.66
C GLN A 16 -3.83 -3.77 -7.74
N GLU A 17 -4.40 -4.97 -7.87
CA GLU A 17 -5.86 -5.16 -7.89
C GLU A 17 -6.51 -4.67 -6.58
N ILE A 18 -5.90 -4.96 -5.42
CA ILE A 18 -6.34 -4.42 -4.13
C ILE A 18 -6.26 -2.89 -4.11
N ALA A 19 -5.22 -2.30 -4.70
CA ALA A 19 -5.05 -0.85 -4.78
C ALA A 19 -6.15 -0.20 -5.63
N ASP A 20 -6.47 -0.81 -6.77
CA ASP A 20 -7.47 -0.31 -7.73
C ASP A 20 -8.86 -0.35 -7.12
N LEU A 21 -9.24 -1.48 -6.50
CA LEU A 21 -10.52 -1.60 -5.80
C LEU A 21 -10.63 -0.60 -4.63
N TRP A 22 -9.56 -0.40 -3.87
CA TRP A 22 -9.57 0.60 -2.81
C TRP A 22 -9.69 2.03 -3.35
N ALA A 23 -9.09 2.33 -4.51
CA ALA A 23 -9.22 3.62 -5.17
C ALA A 23 -10.64 3.86 -5.70
N ASP A 24 -11.35 2.81 -6.12
CA ASP A 24 -12.77 2.85 -6.51
C ASP A 24 -13.73 3.04 -5.31
N GLY A 25 -13.20 2.96 -4.08
CA GLY A 25 -13.94 3.22 -2.85
C GLY A 25 -14.46 1.97 -2.12
N PHE A 26 -14.02 0.78 -2.53
CA PHE A 26 -14.36 -0.46 -1.83
C PHE A 26 -13.62 -0.57 -0.48
N ASP A 27 -14.28 -1.17 0.51
CA ASP A 27 -13.67 -1.46 1.81
C ASP A 27 -12.94 -2.82 1.82
N SER A 28 -12.26 -3.14 2.91
CA SER A 28 -11.46 -4.38 3.02
C SER A 28 -12.29 -5.66 2.87
N ILE A 29 -13.57 -5.63 3.26
CA ILE A 29 -14.47 -6.77 3.17
C ILE A 29 -14.91 -6.94 1.72
N ASP A 30 -15.35 -5.86 1.07
CA ASP A 30 -15.77 -5.87 -0.34
C ASP A 30 -14.62 -6.33 -1.24
N ILE A 31 -13.40 -5.85 -0.99
CA ILE A 31 -12.19 -6.27 -1.72
C ILE A 31 -11.94 -7.77 -1.54
N THR A 32 -12.04 -8.28 -0.31
CA THR A 32 -11.86 -9.70 -0.02
C THR A 32 -12.87 -10.57 -0.79
N VAL A 33 -14.12 -10.12 -0.85
CA VAL A 33 -15.18 -10.82 -1.61
C VAL A 33 -14.92 -10.76 -3.11
N ALA A 34 -14.50 -9.60 -3.64
CA ALA A 34 -14.17 -9.43 -5.06
C ALA A 34 -13.03 -10.37 -5.50
N LEU A 35 -11.96 -10.46 -4.69
CA LEU A 35 -10.84 -11.37 -4.95
C LEU A 35 -11.27 -12.83 -4.92
N ALA A 36 -12.07 -13.22 -3.92
CA ALA A 36 -12.59 -14.58 -3.82
C ALA A 36 -13.45 -14.97 -5.02
N MET A 37 -14.22 -14.03 -5.57
CA MET A 37 -14.99 -14.21 -6.80
C MET A 37 -14.10 -14.33 -8.05
N GLY A 38 -12.94 -13.65 -8.06
CA GLY A 38 -11.91 -13.75 -9.09
C GLY A 38 -11.07 -15.04 -9.03
N GLY A 39 -11.21 -15.83 -7.94
CA GLY A 39 -10.46 -17.07 -7.71
C GLY A 39 -9.23 -16.89 -6.80
N GLU A 40 -8.96 -15.67 -6.35
CA GLU A 40 -7.86 -15.34 -5.45
C GLU A 40 -8.32 -15.45 -3.99
N ILE A 41 -7.67 -16.33 -3.22
CA ILE A 41 -8.04 -16.56 -1.81
C ILE A 41 -7.09 -15.76 -0.93
N LEU A 42 -7.43 -14.49 -0.71
CA LEU A 42 -6.75 -13.63 0.26
C LEU A 42 -7.66 -13.37 1.46
N SER A 43 -7.14 -13.54 2.68
CA SER A 43 -7.90 -13.16 3.88
C SER A 43 -8.04 -11.65 4.00
N GLU A 44 -9.09 -11.17 4.66
CA GLU A 44 -9.27 -9.75 4.99
C GLU A 44 -8.05 -9.16 5.72
N ALA A 45 -7.45 -9.92 6.64
CA ALA A 45 -6.22 -9.51 7.32
C ALA A 45 -5.03 -9.31 6.36
N GLY A 46 -5.00 -10.05 5.25
CA GLY A 46 -4.03 -9.88 4.16
C GLY A 46 -4.29 -8.60 3.38
N VAL A 47 -5.53 -8.36 2.97
CA VAL A 47 -5.97 -7.11 2.32
C VAL A 47 -5.61 -5.90 3.19
N CYS A 48 -5.94 -5.94 4.49
CA CYS A 48 -5.63 -4.87 5.43
C CYS A 48 -4.12 -4.58 5.54
N ARG A 49 -3.26 -5.60 5.48
CA ARG A 49 -1.80 -5.39 5.47
C ARG A 49 -1.33 -4.69 4.21
N VAL A 50 -1.85 -5.08 3.04
CA VAL A 50 -1.53 -4.44 1.77
C VAL A 50 -1.96 -2.96 1.79
N LEU A 51 -3.18 -2.68 2.25
CA LEU A 51 -3.69 -1.31 2.38
C LEU A 51 -2.88 -0.47 3.38
N ALA A 52 -2.47 -1.06 4.50
CA ALA A 52 -1.62 -0.38 5.48
C ALA A 52 -0.26 0.00 4.87
N ARG A 53 0.38 -0.92 4.14
CA ARG A 53 1.67 -0.65 3.48
C ARG A 53 1.54 0.47 2.44
N GLN A 54 0.50 0.45 1.61
CA GLN A 54 0.26 1.52 0.64
C GLN A 54 0.03 2.89 1.30
N ARG A 55 -0.67 2.93 2.45
CA ARG A 55 -0.84 4.17 3.22
C ARG A 55 0.48 4.69 3.77
N GLU A 56 1.32 3.81 4.29
CA GLU A 56 2.65 4.16 4.79
C GLU A 56 3.55 4.70 3.68
N GLU A 57 3.56 4.05 2.52
CA GLU A 57 4.32 4.48 1.33
C GLU A 57 3.87 5.87 0.85
N ARG A 58 2.55 6.10 0.75
CA ARG A 58 2.00 7.42 0.39
C ARG A 58 2.36 8.49 1.44
N CYS A 59 2.28 8.17 2.73
CA CYS A 59 2.69 9.08 3.80
C CYS A 59 4.19 9.38 3.77
N ALA A 60 5.03 8.38 3.49
CA ALA A 60 6.47 8.54 3.37
C ALA A 60 6.83 9.40 2.14
N ALA A 61 6.17 9.17 1.01
CA ALA A 61 6.35 9.97 -0.21
C ALA A 61 5.92 11.44 0.01
N ALA A 62 4.78 11.68 0.67
CA ALA A 62 4.34 13.02 1.03
C ALA A 62 5.35 13.74 1.95
N ARG A 63 5.93 13.03 2.92
CA ARG A 63 6.95 13.57 3.83
C ARG A 63 8.25 13.95 3.10
N SER A 64 8.69 13.14 2.16
CA SER A 64 9.87 13.44 1.32
C SER A 64 9.63 14.60 0.36
N SER A 65 8.41 14.76 -0.15
CA SER A 65 8.03 15.88 -1.03
C SER A 65 7.91 17.20 -0.26
N SER A 66 7.61 17.16 1.03
CA SER A 66 7.59 18.36 1.88
C SER A 66 9.00 18.82 2.28
N ALA A 67 9.99 17.92 2.33
CA ALA A 67 11.37 18.23 2.69
C ALA A 67 12.15 18.94 1.56
N THR A 68 11.65 18.92 0.33
CA THR A 68 12.32 19.54 -0.84
C THR A 68 11.87 20.98 -1.12
N VAL A 69 10.79 21.46 -0.48
CA VAL A 69 10.30 22.84 -0.66
C VAL A 69 11.04 23.85 0.24
N GLU A 70 11.55 23.44 1.40
CA GLU A 70 12.24 24.38 2.32
C GLU A 70 13.67 24.77 1.90
N ALA A 71 14.29 24.09 0.92
CA ALA A 71 15.67 24.38 0.54
C ALA A 71 15.83 25.52 -0.49
N SER A 72 14.75 26.17 -0.93
CA SER A 72 14.81 27.23 -1.96
C SER A 72 14.61 28.66 -1.44
N ASP A 73 14.37 28.88 -0.14
CA ASP A 73 14.30 30.23 0.44
C ASP A 73 15.62 30.59 1.12
N ALA A 74 16.64 30.85 0.31
CA ALA A 74 17.80 31.62 0.74
C ALA A 74 17.60 33.07 0.24
N PRO A 75 17.10 34.01 1.07
CA PRO A 75 17.15 35.41 0.71
C PRO A 75 18.60 35.87 0.79
N GLY A 76 19.20 36.11 -0.38
CA GLY A 76 20.45 36.84 -0.47
C GLY A 76 20.24 38.31 -0.13
N ALA A 77 21.00 38.82 0.83
CA ALA A 77 21.51 40.20 0.90
C ALA A 77 22.52 40.32 2.04
#